data_AF-A0A9D5Q9S4-F1
#
_entry.id   AF-A0A9D5Q9S4-F1
#
_cell.length_a   1.000
_cell.length_b   1.000
_cell.length_c   1.000
_cell.angle_alpha   90.00
_cell.angle_beta   90.00
_cell.angle_gamma   90.00
#
_symmetry.space_group_name_H-M   'P 1'
#
loop_
_entity.id
_entity.type
_entity.pdbx_description
1 polymer ?
#
loop_
_entity_poly.entity_id
_entity_poly.type
_entity_poly.pdbx_seq_one_letter_code
_entity_poly.pdbx_strand_id
1 'polypeptide(L)'
;MWEIKLRRWLAKGGALFSLLVLMCTTRSARRVELLADSAGKGDYQAVIEDIRESGKKLYGNLNRLLYWYDQGLLFHYAGRYDSSLSHFKNAEVVLDELYARSVTNEAASLLTNDNVRPYRGRRYERVLLHQFMALDYLAKGEYDESLVETRKAQLVFDRFEENGSAKDGYNDEGMFHFISSIVFDAQNERDNATISLYKAVKAYRNAPFPLPEHIGNLAYHRLKRDERSGDIAELALTPTRPAQDVCGYDPNTTEILLIGYAGKGPVLTEKVFSGTYVTGSTIAVYHQDPNGDTTL
;
A
#
# COMPACT_ATOMS: atom_id res chain seq x y z
N MET A 1 -25.15 -25.44 64.19
CA MET A 1 -26.36 -24.96 63.51
C MET A 1 -26.40 -23.44 63.56
N TRP A 2 -25.54 -22.74 62.83
CA TRP A 2 -25.56 -21.28 62.68
C TRP A 2 -25.04 -20.95 61.28
N GLU A 3 -25.97 -20.68 60.35
CA GLU A 3 -25.67 -20.12 59.04
C GLU A 3 -25.32 -18.63 59.19
N ILE A 4 -24.15 -18.22 58.72
CA ILE A 4 -23.79 -16.82 58.55
C ILE A 4 -23.89 -16.47 57.06
N LYS A 5 -24.96 -15.75 56.71
CA LYS A 5 -25.16 -15.08 55.43
C LYS A 5 -24.01 -14.08 55.20
N LEU A 6 -23.03 -14.44 54.37
CA LEU A 6 -22.10 -13.46 53.81
C LEU A 6 -22.68 -12.86 52.52
N ARG A 7 -22.92 -11.56 52.61
CA ARG A 7 -23.59 -10.67 51.65
C ARG A 7 -23.05 -10.78 50.22
N ARG A 8 -24.02 -10.83 49.29
CA ARG A 8 -23.95 -10.40 47.88
C ARG A 8 -23.24 -9.04 47.76
N TRP A 9 -21.93 -9.01 47.50
CA TRP A 9 -21.21 -7.78 47.11
C TRP A 9 -20.12 -7.98 46.03
N LEU A 10 -20.08 -9.13 45.34
CA LEU A 10 -19.10 -9.40 44.27
C LEU A 10 -19.71 -9.72 42.90
N ALA A 11 -20.98 -9.37 42.65
CA ALA A 11 -21.65 -9.66 41.38
C ALA A 11 -22.04 -8.42 40.56
N LYS A 12 -21.44 -7.25 40.83
CA LYS A 12 -21.70 -6.02 40.05
C LYS A 12 -20.44 -5.38 39.43
N GLY A 13 -19.25 -5.96 39.63
CA GLY A 13 -17.99 -5.46 39.05
C GLY A 13 -17.51 -6.20 37.80
N GLY A 14 -17.99 -7.41 37.54
CA GLY A 14 -17.41 -8.29 36.50
C GLY A 14 -17.96 -8.10 35.08
N ALA A 15 -19.15 -7.52 34.91
CA ALA A 15 -19.77 -7.40 33.59
C ALA A 15 -19.39 -6.11 32.82
N LEU A 16 -18.77 -5.13 33.49
CA LEU A 16 -18.40 -3.86 32.87
C LEU A 16 -17.01 -3.88 32.22
N PHE A 17 -16.17 -4.89 32.52
CA PHE A 17 -14.80 -4.96 32.01
C PHE A 17 -14.68 -5.71 30.68
N SER A 18 -15.69 -6.49 30.31
CA SER A 18 -15.68 -7.32 29.08
C SER A 18 -16.23 -6.60 27.83
N LEU A 19 -16.70 -5.35 27.95
CA LEU A 19 -17.33 -4.61 26.85
C LEU A 19 -16.40 -3.61 26.13
N LEU A 20 -15.11 -3.56 26.47
CA LEU A 20 -14.18 -2.51 26.02
C LEU A 20 -13.26 -2.90 24.85
N VAL A 21 -13.32 -4.14 24.35
CA VAL A 21 -12.38 -4.62 23.31
C VAL A 21 -12.99 -4.66 21.90
N LEU A 22 -14.30 -4.45 21.74
CA LEU A 22 -15.00 -4.53 20.44
C LEU A 22 -14.94 -3.27 19.57
N MET A 23 -14.27 -2.20 20.04
CA MET A 23 -14.31 -0.88 19.39
C MET A 23 -13.23 -0.66 18.31
N CYS A 24 -12.16 -1.47 18.31
CA CYS A 24 -11.07 -1.32 17.33
C CYS A 24 -11.36 -2.06 16.01
N THR A 25 -11.97 -3.24 16.08
CA THR A 25 -12.36 -4.02 14.89
C THR A 25 -13.48 -3.32 14.10
N THR A 26 -14.40 -2.65 14.79
CA THR A 26 -15.49 -1.88 14.15
C THR A 26 -14.99 -0.70 13.34
N ARG A 27 -13.91 0.00 13.74
CA ARG A 27 -13.40 1.16 13.00
C ARG A 27 -12.75 0.78 11.69
N SER A 28 -11.86 -0.21 11.71
CA SER A 28 -11.18 -0.69 10.50
C SER A 28 -12.18 -1.28 9.51
N ALA A 29 -13.10 -2.14 9.98
CA ALA A 29 -14.14 -2.72 9.15
C ALA A 29 -15.05 -1.64 8.52
N ARG A 30 -15.50 -0.66 9.31
CA ARG A 30 -16.35 0.43 8.80
C ARG A 30 -15.62 1.31 7.78
N ARG A 31 -14.32 1.53 7.95
CA ARG A 31 -13.50 2.27 6.98
C ARG A 31 -13.47 1.54 5.64
N VAL A 32 -13.18 0.24 5.67
CA VAL A 32 -13.10 -0.58 4.44
C VAL A 32 -14.45 -0.62 3.73
N GLU A 33 -15.54 -0.77 4.47
CA GLU A 33 -16.91 -0.74 3.93
C GLU A 33 -17.21 0.59 3.23
N LEU A 34 -16.93 1.73 3.88
CA LEU A 34 -17.13 3.06 3.29
C LEU A 34 -16.34 3.24 1.99
N LEU A 35 -15.08 2.81 1.96
CA LEU A 35 -14.25 2.90 0.76
C LEU A 35 -14.74 1.97 -0.36
N ALA A 36 -15.14 0.75 -0.03
CA ALA A 36 -15.67 -0.21 -1.01
C ALA A 36 -16.98 0.29 -1.65
N ASP A 37 -17.85 0.92 -0.86
CA ASP A 37 -19.11 1.49 -1.34
C ASP A 37 -18.91 2.61 -2.37
N SER A 38 -17.90 3.49 -2.18
CA SER A 38 -17.56 4.50 -3.20
C SER A 38 -17.12 3.87 -4.52
N ALA A 39 -16.26 2.84 -4.46
CA ALA A 39 -15.74 2.19 -5.65
C ALA A 39 -16.84 1.50 -6.47
N GLY A 40 -17.86 0.94 -5.80
CA GLY A 40 -18.98 0.27 -6.47
C GLY A 40 -19.99 1.23 -7.12
N LYS A 41 -20.17 2.44 -6.58
CA LYS A 41 -21.17 3.42 -7.04
C LYS A 41 -20.58 4.57 -7.88
N GLY A 42 -19.27 4.76 -7.85
CA GLY A 42 -18.59 5.91 -8.46
C GLY A 42 -18.83 7.23 -7.72
N ASP A 43 -19.52 7.20 -6.56
CA ASP A 43 -19.81 8.39 -5.76
C ASP A 43 -18.69 8.64 -4.74
N TYR A 44 -17.55 9.10 -5.24
CA TYR A 44 -16.40 9.43 -4.41
C TYR A 44 -16.66 10.66 -3.54
N GLN A 45 -17.47 11.61 -4.02
CA GLN A 45 -17.73 12.86 -3.31
C GLN A 45 -18.50 12.62 -2.01
N ALA A 46 -19.52 11.75 -2.01
CA ALA A 46 -20.22 11.40 -0.78
C ALA A 46 -19.28 10.77 0.26
N VAL A 47 -18.40 9.85 -0.15
CA VAL A 47 -17.47 9.19 0.78
C VAL A 47 -16.37 10.13 1.28
N ILE A 48 -15.92 11.08 0.45
CA ILE A 48 -15.01 12.15 0.87
C ILE A 48 -15.63 12.95 2.02
N GLU A 49 -16.90 13.34 1.89
CA GLU A 49 -17.64 14.10 2.90
C GLU A 49 -17.88 13.28 4.17
N ASP A 50 -18.32 12.03 4.03
CA ASP A 50 -18.51 11.11 5.17
C ASP A 50 -17.22 10.94 5.97
N ILE A 51 -16.07 10.76 5.30
CA ILE A 51 -14.78 10.65 5.97
C ILE A 51 -14.35 11.98 6.59
N ARG A 52 -14.67 13.12 5.97
CA ARG A 52 -14.36 14.44 6.54
C ARG A 52 -15.10 14.66 7.85
N GLU A 53 -16.38 14.29 7.93
CA GLU A 53 -17.21 14.42 9.13
C GLU A 53 -16.87 13.39 10.20
N SER A 54 -16.67 12.13 9.79
CA SER A 54 -16.44 11.01 10.71
C SER A 54 -14.97 10.70 10.99
N GLY A 55 -14.02 11.41 10.35
CA GLY A 55 -12.60 11.05 10.29
C GLY A 55 -11.94 10.87 11.65
N LYS A 56 -12.23 11.75 12.62
CA LYS A 56 -11.71 11.60 13.99
C LYS A 56 -12.16 10.30 14.65
N LYS A 57 -13.41 9.87 14.40
CA LYS A 57 -13.98 8.62 14.93
C LYS A 57 -13.43 7.42 14.18
N LEU A 58 -13.25 7.53 12.87
CA LEU A 58 -12.85 6.43 11.98
C LEU A 58 -11.37 6.10 12.09
N TYR A 59 -10.50 7.11 12.09
CA TYR A 59 -9.04 6.93 12.09
C TYR A 59 -8.43 7.11 13.48
N GLY A 60 -8.93 8.09 14.25
CA GLY A 60 -8.29 8.54 15.49
C GLY A 60 -6.87 9.08 15.25
N ASN A 61 -6.15 9.36 16.34
CA ASN A 61 -4.83 10.01 16.24
C ASN A 61 -3.72 9.08 15.71
N LEU A 62 -3.84 7.77 15.95
CA LEU A 62 -2.81 6.80 15.60
C LEU A 62 -2.80 6.46 14.10
N ASN A 63 -3.91 6.69 13.38
CA ASN A 63 -4.05 6.35 11.96
C ASN A 63 -4.17 7.59 11.06
N ARG A 64 -3.62 8.73 11.48
CA ARG A 64 -3.63 9.96 10.68
C ARG A 64 -3.00 9.80 9.28
N LEU A 65 -2.03 8.89 9.12
CA LEU A 65 -1.44 8.58 7.82
C LEU A 65 -2.48 7.95 6.86
N LEU A 66 -3.28 6.99 7.36
CA LEU A 66 -4.33 6.34 6.58
C LEU A 66 -5.42 7.34 6.17
N TYR A 67 -5.75 8.31 7.02
CA TYR A 67 -6.71 9.36 6.66
C TYR A 67 -6.26 10.13 5.42
N TRP A 68 -5.00 10.57 5.39
CA TRP A 68 -4.46 11.32 4.26
C TRP A 68 -4.34 10.47 2.99
N TYR A 69 -3.95 9.20 3.12
CA TYR A 69 -3.93 8.26 1.99
C TYR A 69 -5.30 8.08 1.37
N ASP A 70 -6.32 7.81 2.18
CA ASP A 70 -7.66 7.54 1.69
C ASP A 70 -8.27 8.77 1.01
N GLN A 71 -8.11 9.95 1.60
CA GLN A 71 -8.58 11.19 0.98
C GLN A 71 -7.87 11.46 -0.35
N GLY A 72 -6.54 11.30 -0.39
CA GLY A 72 -5.77 11.43 -1.64
C GLY A 72 -6.30 10.50 -2.73
N LEU A 73 -6.42 9.21 -2.43
CA LEU A 73 -6.94 8.21 -3.36
C LEU A 73 -8.36 8.51 -3.83
N LEU A 74 -9.26 8.93 -2.94
CA LEU A 74 -10.64 9.26 -3.31
C LEU A 74 -10.69 10.48 -4.23
N PHE A 75 -9.88 11.52 -3.97
CA PHE A 75 -9.78 12.66 -4.88
C PHE A 75 -9.14 12.29 -6.22
N HIS A 76 -8.14 11.41 -6.22
CA HIS A 76 -7.54 10.87 -7.44
C HIS A 76 -8.60 10.17 -8.31
N TYR A 77 -9.36 9.24 -7.73
CA TYR A 77 -10.43 8.54 -8.45
C TYR A 77 -11.59 9.46 -8.87
N ALA A 78 -11.82 10.54 -8.13
CA ALA A 78 -12.78 11.58 -8.51
C ALA A 78 -12.27 12.52 -9.62
N GLY A 79 -11.04 12.35 -10.12
CA GLY A 79 -10.42 13.23 -11.10
C GLY A 79 -10.06 14.62 -10.56
N ARG A 80 -10.02 14.78 -9.24
CA ARG A 80 -9.75 16.04 -8.53
C ARG A 80 -8.30 16.10 -8.07
N TYR A 81 -7.39 16.14 -9.04
CA TYR A 81 -5.95 15.96 -8.84
C TYR A 81 -5.30 16.99 -7.90
N ASP A 82 -5.69 18.26 -7.92
CA ASP A 82 -5.15 19.26 -6.97
C ASP A 82 -5.49 18.92 -5.51
N SER A 83 -6.72 18.45 -5.28
CA SER A 83 -7.16 18.02 -3.96
C SER A 83 -6.42 16.75 -3.55
N SER A 84 -6.25 15.80 -4.47
CA SER A 84 -5.48 14.57 -4.26
C SER A 84 -4.05 14.86 -3.83
N LEU A 85 -3.32 15.65 -4.63
CA LEU A 85 -1.95 16.08 -4.35
C LEU A 85 -1.80 16.79 -3.00
N SER A 86 -2.76 17.65 -2.63
CA SER A 86 -2.77 18.31 -1.32
C SER A 86 -2.86 17.30 -0.17
N HIS A 87 -3.66 16.24 -0.29
CA HIS A 87 -3.78 15.22 0.75
C HIS A 87 -2.56 14.30 0.78
N PHE A 88 -2.02 13.93 -0.38
CA PHE A 88 -0.79 13.15 -0.45
C PHE A 88 0.44 13.90 0.10
N LYS A 89 0.56 15.21 -0.13
CA LYS A 89 1.60 16.03 0.53
C LYS A 89 1.49 16.01 2.06
N ASN A 90 0.28 16.02 2.60
CA ASN A 90 0.08 15.85 4.05
C ASN A 90 0.45 14.43 4.53
N ALA A 91 0.20 13.40 3.71
CA ALA A 91 0.64 12.04 4.00
C ALA A 91 2.18 11.93 4.04
N GLU A 92 2.88 12.59 3.11
CA GLU A 92 4.35 12.67 3.07
C GLU A 92 4.91 13.29 4.36
N VAL A 93 4.38 14.45 4.78
CA VAL A 93 4.76 15.10 6.05
C VAL A 93 4.58 14.16 7.25
N VAL A 94 3.44 13.46 7.31
CA VAL A 94 3.17 12.50 8.39
C VAL A 94 4.14 11.33 8.35
N LEU A 95 4.49 10.83 7.16
CA LEU A 95 5.43 9.72 6.98
C LEU A 95 6.83 10.11 7.48
N ASP A 96 7.30 11.30 7.13
CA ASP A 96 8.60 11.83 7.56
C ASP A 96 8.67 12.00 9.08
N GLU A 97 7.61 12.57 9.69
CA GLU A 97 7.52 12.67 11.15
C GLU A 97 7.60 11.30 11.84
N LEU A 98 6.90 10.30 11.29
CA LEU A 98 6.87 8.96 11.86
C LEU A 98 8.20 8.23 11.72
N TYR A 99 8.92 8.49 10.63
CA TYR A 99 10.27 7.98 10.38
C TYR A 99 11.30 8.62 11.34
N ALA A 100 11.31 9.94 11.46
CA ALA A 100 12.19 10.67 12.38
C ALA A 100 12.01 10.20 13.84
N ARG A 101 10.75 9.98 14.24
CA ARG A 101 10.42 9.44 15.58
C ARG A 101 10.85 7.99 15.79
N SER A 102 10.87 7.14 14.77
CA SER A 102 11.38 5.76 14.94
C SER A 102 12.88 5.75 15.20
N VAL A 103 13.64 6.55 14.45
CA VAL A 103 15.10 6.65 14.62
C VAL A 103 15.47 7.19 16.01
N THR A 104 14.67 8.12 16.56
CA THR A 104 14.93 8.71 17.88
C THR A 104 14.43 7.87 19.07
N ASN A 105 13.47 6.95 18.88
CA ASN A 105 12.83 6.20 19.97
C ASN A 105 13.19 4.71 20.05
N GLU A 106 14.26 4.27 19.39
CA GLU A 106 14.68 2.86 19.34
C GLU A 106 14.93 2.23 20.74
N ALA A 107 15.20 3.06 21.76
CA ALA A 107 15.36 2.60 23.16
C ALA A 107 14.03 2.39 23.92
N ALA A 108 12.93 3.04 23.53
CA ALA A 108 11.64 2.98 24.24
C ALA A 108 10.73 1.85 23.75
N SER A 109 11.00 1.26 22.58
CA SER A 109 10.15 0.26 21.93
C SER A 109 10.14 -1.11 22.62
N LEU A 110 11.07 -1.39 23.54
CA LEU A 110 11.10 -2.65 24.29
C LEU A 110 10.09 -2.68 25.45
N LEU A 111 9.52 -1.54 25.84
CA LEU A 111 8.68 -1.39 27.04
C LEU A 111 7.21 -1.07 26.76
N THR A 112 6.81 -0.91 25.50
CA THR A 112 5.45 -0.44 25.12
C THR A 112 4.70 -1.46 24.27
N ASN A 113 3.41 -1.68 24.58
CA ASN A 113 2.47 -2.43 23.76
C ASN A 113 2.40 -1.89 22.30
N ASP A 114 2.37 -2.76 21.30
CA ASP A 114 2.25 -2.37 19.89
C ASP A 114 0.94 -1.61 19.57
N ASN A 115 -0.12 -1.81 20.36
CA ASN A 115 -1.44 -1.18 20.16
C ASN A 115 -1.47 0.34 20.42
N VAL A 116 -0.40 0.95 20.96
CA VAL A 116 -0.32 2.41 21.16
C VAL A 116 0.56 3.11 20.13
N ARG A 117 1.07 2.37 19.13
CA ARG A 117 1.97 2.92 18.12
C ARG A 117 1.18 3.53 16.96
N PRO A 118 1.59 4.71 16.47
CA PRO A 118 1.02 5.24 15.22
C PRO A 118 1.30 4.30 14.04
N TYR A 119 0.34 4.20 13.12
CA TYR A 119 0.49 3.48 11.87
C TYR A 119 1.52 4.17 10.96
N ARG A 120 2.55 3.43 10.53
CA ARG A 120 3.74 3.97 9.81
C ARG A 120 3.75 3.73 8.30
N GLY A 121 2.68 3.16 7.76
CA GLY A 121 2.60 2.77 6.35
C GLY A 121 3.47 1.56 6.04
N ARG A 122 2.94 0.65 5.24
CA ARG A 122 3.71 -0.48 4.69
C ARG A 122 4.62 0.00 3.56
N ARG A 123 5.63 -0.81 3.21
CA ARG A 123 6.59 -0.45 2.15
C ARG A 123 5.89 -0.12 0.84
N TYR A 124 4.96 -0.96 0.40
CA TYR A 124 4.19 -0.70 -0.83
C TYR A 124 3.38 0.60 -0.78
N GLU A 125 2.85 1.00 0.38
CA GLU A 125 2.08 2.25 0.49
C GLU A 125 2.94 3.48 0.28
N ARG A 126 4.20 3.43 0.72
CA ARG A 126 5.17 4.52 0.54
C ARG A 126 5.53 4.73 -0.93
N VAL A 127 5.60 3.65 -1.70
CA VAL A 127 5.84 3.74 -3.15
C VAL A 127 4.55 4.16 -3.87
N LEU A 128 3.39 3.60 -3.49
CA LEU A 128 2.09 4.00 -4.03
C LEU A 128 1.85 5.50 -3.86
N LEU A 129 2.24 6.10 -2.73
CA LEU A 129 2.14 7.54 -2.50
C LEU A 129 2.70 8.34 -3.69
N HIS A 130 3.98 8.13 -3.98
CA HIS A 130 4.69 8.86 -5.02
C HIS A 130 4.18 8.50 -6.42
N GLN A 131 3.76 7.25 -6.63
CA GLN A 131 3.15 6.88 -7.91
C GLN A 131 1.85 7.61 -8.16
N PHE A 132 0.93 7.67 -7.19
CA PHE A 132 -0.33 8.38 -7.38
C PHE A 132 -0.10 9.87 -7.56
N MET A 133 0.85 10.46 -6.83
CA MET A 133 1.25 11.86 -7.05
C MET A 133 1.82 12.06 -8.47
N ALA A 134 2.69 11.17 -8.95
CA ALA A 134 3.19 11.23 -10.32
C ALA A 134 2.06 11.13 -11.36
N LEU A 135 1.11 10.21 -11.15
CA LEU A 135 -0.05 10.06 -12.03
C LEU A 135 -0.97 11.30 -12.00
N ASP A 136 -1.18 11.91 -10.83
CA ASP A 136 -1.94 13.16 -10.70
C ASP A 136 -1.28 14.30 -11.49
N TYR A 137 0.05 14.43 -11.37
CA TYR A 137 0.82 15.43 -12.11
C TYR A 137 0.79 15.17 -13.62
N LEU A 138 0.93 13.91 -14.06
CA LEU A 138 0.77 13.55 -15.49
C LEU A 138 -0.64 13.91 -16.00
N ALA A 139 -1.68 13.63 -15.23
CA ALA A 139 -3.05 13.96 -15.61
C ALA A 139 -3.29 15.48 -15.71
N LYS A 140 -2.49 16.28 -15.01
CA LYS A 140 -2.46 17.75 -15.08
C LYS A 140 -1.53 18.29 -16.17
N GLY A 141 -0.74 17.44 -16.85
CA GLY A 141 0.30 17.87 -17.79
C GLY A 141 1.54 18.47 -17.13
N GLU A 142 1.71 18.28 -15.82
CA GLU A 142 2.81 18.78 -14.99
C GLU A 142 3.94 17.73 -14.96
N TYR A 143 4.64 17.58 -16.08
CA TYR A 143 5.61 16.48 -16.27
C TYR A 143 6.86 16.60 -15.40
N ASP A 144 7.33 17.82 -15.12
CA ASP A 144 8.49 18.07 -14.25
C ASP A 144 8.20 17.62 -12.82
N GLU A 145 7.01 17.92 -12.32
CA GLU A 145 6.53 17.51 -11.00
C GLU A 145 6.32 15.99 -10.93
N SER A 146 5.80 15.37 -12.00
CA SER A 146 5.73 13.92 -12.10
C SER A 146 7.12 13.29 -11.99
N LEU A 147 8.12 13.86 -12.65
CA LEU A 147 9.50 13.36 -12.63
C LEU A 147 10.12 13.47 -11.23
N VAL A 148 9.81 14.54 -10.47
CA VAL A 148 10.21 14.67 -9.06
C VAL A 148 9.68 13.52 -8.23
N GLU A 149 8.38 13.20 -8.35
CA GLU A 149 7.76 12.12 -7.59
C GLU A 149 8.28 10.73 -8.03
N THR A 150 8.55 10.53 -9.32
CA THR A 150 9.24 9.33 -9.83
C THR A 150 10.61 9.13 -9.17
N ARG A 151 11.42 10.20 -9.03
CA ARG A 151 12.73 10.13 -8.35
C ARG A 151 12.58 9.87 -6.85
N LYS A 152 11.58 10.46 -6.19
CA LYS A 152 11.30 10.15 -4.79
C LYS A 152 10.92 8.67 -4.61
N ALA A 153 10.14 8.09 -5.52
CA ALA A 153 9.84 6.66 -5.49
C ALA A 153 11.10 5.79 -5.62
N GLN A 154 12.05 6.18 -6.48
CA GLN A 154 13.35 5.49 -6.57
C GLN A 154 14.12 5.54 -5.26
N LEU A 155 14.21 6.71 -4.62
CA LEU A 155 14.85 6.85 -3.30
C LEU A 155 14.17 5.98 -2.22
N VAL A 156 12.86 5.76 -2.33
CA VAL A 156 12.14 4.84 -1.43
C VAL A 156 12.55 3.39 -1.67
N PHE A 157 12.70 2.96 -2.92
CA PHE A 157 13.22 1.62 -3.26
C PHE A 157 14.66 1.43 -2.80
N ASP A 158 15.54 2.40 -3.02
CA ASP A 158 16.94 2.33 -2.58
C ASP A 158 17.02 2.11 -1.05
N ARG A 159 16.18 2.81 -0.28
CA ARG A 159 16.06 2.58 1.17
C ARG A 159 15.53 1.18 1.51
N PHE A 160 14.71 0.56 0.67
CA PHE A 160 14.26 -0.82 0.93
C PHE A 160 15.40 -1.82 0.78
N GLU A 161 16.28 -1.60 -0.21
CA GLU A 161 17.48 -2.39 -0.40
C GLU A 161 18.44 -2.25 0.79
N GLU A 162 18.68 -1.01 1.25
CA GLU A 162 19.53 -0.71 2.41
C GLU A 162 19.01 -1.35 3.72
N ASN A 163 17.69 -1.31 3.93
CA ASN A 163 17.05 -1.85 5.15
C ASN A 163 16.82 -3.37 5.10
N GLY A 164 17.25 -4.04 4.03
CA GLY A 164 17.08 -5.48 3.83
C GLY A 164 15.63 -5.89 3.57
N SER A 165 15.40 -7.21 3.45
CA SER A 165 14.10 -7.77 3.06
C SER A 165 12.98 -7.44 4.05
N ALA A 166 11.84 -7.02 3.52
CA ALA A 166 10.63 -6.80 4.29
C ALA A 166 10.07 -8.10 4.88
N LYS A 167 9.41 -8.00 6.03
CA LYS A 167 8.73 -9.16 6.67
C LYS A 167 7.63 -9.76 5.79
N ASP A 168 6.98 -8.93 4.97
CA ASP A 168 5.95 -9.34 4.02
C ASP A 168 6.52 -9.64 2.62
N GLY A 169 7.84 -9.62 2.45
CA GLY A 169 8.52 -9.92 1.19
C GLY A 169 8.47 -8.80 0.15
N TYR A 170 7.76 -7.70 0.41
CA TYR A 170 7.64 -6.60 -0.54
C TYR A 170 8.89 -5.70 -0.51
N ASN A 171 9.72 -5.80 -1.55
CA ASN A 171 10.96 -5.01 -1.68
C ASN A 171 11.03 -4.22 -2.99
N ASP A 172 10.26 -4.65 -3.99
CA ASP A 172 10.33 -4.10 -5.34
C ASP A 172 8.98 -4.31 -6.05
N GLU A 173 8.70 -3.57 -7.12
CA GLU A 173 7.43 -3.67 -7.85
C GLU A 173 7.53 -3.20 -9.31
N GLY A 174 7.17 -4.11 -10.21
CA GLY A 174 7.41 -3.96 -11.64
C GLY A 174 6.54 -2.88 -12.29
N MET A 175 5.30 -2.69 -11.84
CA MET A 175 4.43 -1.66 -12.41
C MET A 175 4.96 -0.25 -12.11
N PHE A 176 5.51 0.00 -10.92
CA PHE A 176 6.07 1.31 -10.58
C PHE A 176 7.26 1.66 -11.46
N HIS A 177 8.16 0.71 -11.67
CA HIS A 177 9.31 0.91 -12.55
C HIS A 177 8.89 1.09 -14.00
N PHE A 178 7.84 0.39 -14.45
CA PHE A 178 7.29 0.59 -15.79
C PHE A 178 6.72 1.99 -15.97
N ILE A 179 5.90 2.49 -15.05
CA ILE A 179 5.38 3.86 -15.13
C ILE A 179 6.52 4.88 -15.01
N SER A 180 7.50 4.63 -14.14
CA SER A 180 8.70 5.46 -14.04
C SER A 180 9.42 5.56 -15.38
N SER A 181 9.53 4.44 -16.13
CA SER A 181 10.13 4.46 -17.46
C SER A 181 9.41 5.38 -18.44
N ILE A 182 8.07 5.41 -18.38
CA ILE A 182 7.25 6.29 -19.21
C ILE A 182 7.47 7.76 -18.84
N VAL A 183 7.54 8.08 -17.54
CA VAL A 183 7.81 9.44 -17.06
C VAL A 183 9.18 9.94 -17.51
N PHE A 184 10.23 9.12 -17.37
CA PHE A 184 11.57 9.47 -17.85
C PHE A 184 11.60 9.67 -19.36
N ASP A 185 10.94 8.80 -20.12
CA ASP A 185 10.90 8.87 -21.57
C ASP A 185 10.18 10.13 -22.05
N ALA A 186 9.06 10.50 -21.39
CA ALA A 186 8.33 11.74 -21.64
C ALA A 186 9.18 12.99 -21.37
N GLN A 187 10.21 12.88 -20.53
CA GLN A 187 11.17 13.93 -20.22
C GLN A 187 12.49 13.79 -20.99
N ASN A 188 12.52 12.92 -22.01
CA ASN A 188 13.68 12.64 -22.85
C ASN A 188 14.90 12.12 -22.07
N GLU A 189 14.70 11.54 -20.88
CA GLU A 189 15.72 10.85 -20.09
C GLU A 189 15.81 9.37 -20.47
N ARG A 190 16.24 9.11 -21.70
CA ARG A 190 16.23 7.77 -22.33
C ARG A 190 16.95 6.71 -21.52
N ASP A 191 18.13 7.03 -20.99
CA ASP A 191 18.91 6.08 -20.18
C ASP A 191 18.16 5.68 -18.91
N ASN A 192 17.56 6.66 -18.22
CA ASN A 192 16.76 6.41 -17.03
C ASN A 192 15.48 5.64 -17.34
N ALA A 193 14.87 5.91 -18.50
CA ALA A 193 13.72 5.14 -19.00
C ALA A 193 14.10 3.66 -19.21
N THR A 194 15.23 3.40 -19.89
CA THR A 194 15.70 2.04 -20.16
C THR A 194 16.13 1.30 -18.90
N ILE A 195 16.80 1.98 -17.95
CA ILE A 195 17.12 1.41 -16.63
C ILE A 195 15.84 1.07 -15.87
N SER A 196 14.83 1.94 -15.91
CA SER A 196 13.55 1.68 -15.25
C SER A 196 12.82 0.50 -15.89
N LEU A 197 12.88 0.31 -17.21
CA LEU A 197 12.35 -0.89 -17.87
C LEU A 197 13.08 -2.17 -17.45
N TYR A 198 14.41 -2.11 -17.35
CA TYR A 198 15.21 -3.22 -16.82
C TYR A 198 14.74 -3.59 -15.39
N LYS A 199 14.60 -2.60 -14.50
CA LYS A 199 14.10 -2.81 -13.13
C LYS A 199 12.68 -3.37 -13.13
N ALA A 200 11.80 -2.90 -14.00
CA ALA A 200 10.44 -3.41 -14.13
C ALA A 200 10.41 -4.90 -14.45
N VAL A 201 11.19 -5.33 -15.46
CA VAL A 201 11.28 -6.74 -15.83
C VAL A 201 11.85 -7.57 -14.67
N LYS A 202 12.93 -7.10 -14.04
CA LYS A 202 13.55 -7.78 -12.91
C LYS A 202 12.58 -7.96 -11.74
N ALA A 203 11.84 -6.92 -11.38
CA ALA A 203 10.83 -6.97 -10.34
C ALA A 203 9.71 -7.96 -10.65
N TYR A 204 9.18 -7.98 -11.88
CA TYR A 204 8.18 -8.97 -12.30
C TYR A 204 8.71 -10.40 -12.24
N ARG A 205 9.96 -10.64 -12.63
CA ARG A 205 10.58 -11.98 -12.55
C ARG A 205 10.72 -12.48 -11.13
N ASN A 206 10.89 -11.56 -10.18
CA ASN A 206 11.00 -11.87 -8.75
C ASN A 206 9.65 -11.86 -8.02
N ALA A 207 8.58 -11.47 -8.69
CA ALA A 207 7.22 -11.41 -8.16
C ALA A 207 6.44 -12.71 -8.46
N PRO A 208 5.37 -13.03 -7.72
CA PRO A 208 4.51 -14.19 -8.00
C PRO A 208 3.61 -14.00 -9.24
N PHE A 209 3.75 -12.88 -9.96
CA PHE A 209 2.94 -12.53 -11.11
C PHE A 209 3.75 -12.67 -12.40
N PRO A 210 3.14 -13.13 -13.51
CA PRO A 210 3.85 -13.23 -14.77
C PRO A 210 4.24 -11.85 -15.30
N LEU A 211 5.41 -11.77 -15.93
CA LEU A 211 5.83 -10.59 -16.69
C LEU A 211 4.81 -10.29 -17.80
N PRO A 212 4.20 -9.09 -17.84
CA PRO A 212 3.29 -8.72 -18.92
C PRO A 212 4.01 -8.74 -20.28
N GLU A 213 3.37 -9.36 -21.29
CA GLU A 213 3.94 -9.53 -22.64
C GLU A 213 4.44 -8.20 -23.22
N HIS A 214 3.65 -7.15 -23.08
CA HIS A 214 3.98 -5.82 -23.58
C HIS A 214 5.27 -5.26 -22.95
N ILE A 215 5.39 -5.33 -21.61
CA ILE A 215 6.57 -4.84 -20.88
C ILE A 215 7.81 -5.62 -21.29
N GLY A 216 7.70 -6.95 -21.43
CA GLY A 216 8.80 -7.79 -21.89
C GLY A 216 9.29 -7.45 -23.30
N ASN A 217 8.38 -7.25 -24.25
CA ASN A 217 8.73 -6.86 -25.61
C ASN A 217 9.34 -5.46 -25.67
N LEU A 218 8.73 -4.49 -24.98
CA LEU A 218 9.22 -3.12 -24.96
C LEU A 218 10.63 -3.05 -24.36
N ALA A 219 10.85 -3.72 -23.23
CA ALA A 219 12.16 -3.82 -22.60
C ALA A 219 13.19 -4.47 -23.54
N TYR A 220 12.85 -5.60 -24.18
CA TYR A 220 13.76 -6.25 -25.13
C TYR A 220 14.21 -5.30 -26.25
N HIS A 221 13.25 -4.66 -26.94
CA HIS A 221 13.58 -3.83 -28.10
C HIS A 221 14.31 -2.54 -27.73
N ARG A 222 13.95 -1.90 -26.60
CA ARG A 222 14.68 -0.72 -26.10
C ARG A 222 16.08 -1.06 -25.61
N LEU A 223 16.25 -2.13 -24.83
CA LEU A 223 17.58 -2.60 -24.41
C LEU A 223 18.46 -2.95 -25.61
N LYS A 224 17.88 -3.57 -26.65
CA LYS A 224 18.61 -3.91 -27.87
C LYS A 224 19.04 -2.67 -28.65
N ARG A 225 18.15 -1.68 -28.77
CA ARG A 225 18.43 -0.38 -29.41
C ARG A 225 19.55 0.36 -28.69
N ASP A 226 19.58 0.28 -27.36
CA ASP A 226 20.55 0.96 -26.50
C ASP A 226 21.82 0.12 -26.26
N GLU A 227 22.04 -0.92 -27.08
CA GLU A 227 23.22 -1.80 -27.07
C GLU A 227 23.45 -2.59 -25.76
N ARG A 228 22.40 -2.78 -24.94
CA ARG A 228 22.43 -3.47 -23.64
C ARG A 228 22.19 -4.97 -23.76
N SER A 229 22.94 -5.64 -24.63
CA SER A 229 22.75 -7.09 -24.89
C SER A 229 23.05 -7.97 -23.66
N GLY A 230 23.91 -7.51 -22.75
CA GLY A 230 24.18 -8.19 -21.48
C GLY A 230 22.94 -8.27 -20.59
N ASP A 231 22.20 -7.17 -20.47
CA ASP A 231 20.97 -7.08 -19.69
C ASP A 231 19.86 -7.99 -20.26
N ILE A 232 19.77 -8.08 -21.60
CA ILE A 232 18.81 -8.98 -22.26
C ILE A 232 19.09 -10.44 -21.88
N ALA A 233 20.37 -10.82 -21.87
CA ALA A 233 20.79 -12.16 -21.48
C ALA A 233 20.54 -12.42 -19.97
N GLU A 234 20.85 -11.45 -19.10
CA GLU A 234 20.59 -11.54 -17.66
C GLU A 234 19.09 -11.74 -17.36
N LEU A 235 18.23 -10.95 -18.02
CA LEU A 235 16.79 -10.99 -17.81
C LEU A 235 16.09 -12.16 -18.54
N ALA A 236 16.85 -12.95 -19.31
CA ALA A 236 16.35 -14.02 -20.17
C ALA A 236 15.15 -13.56 -21.02
N LEU A 237 15.30 -12.41 -21.68
CA LEU A 237 14.24 -11.81 -22.49
C LEU A 237 14.24 -12.39 -23.91
N THR A 238 13.05 -12.83 -24.34
CA THR A 238 12.78 -13.27 -25.71
C THR A 238 11.58 -12.48 -26.23
N PRO A 239 11.70 -11.77 -27.37
CA PRO A 239 10.58 -11.02 -27.92
C PRO A 239 9.54 -11.99 -28.50
N THR A 240 8.26 -11.69 -28.28
CA THR A 240 7.13 -12.39 -28.91
C THR A 240 6.58 -11.61 -30.10
N ARG A 241 6.90 -10.32 -30.22
CA ARG A 241 6.44 -9.43 -31.29
C ARG A 241 7.61 -8.65 -31.91
N PRO A 242 7.54 -8.31 -33.20
CA PRO A 242 8.54 -7.45 -33.81
C PRO A 242 8.41 -6.00 -33.30
N ALA A 243 9.49 -5.22 -33.41
CA ALA A 243 9.59 -3.92 -32.75
C ALA A 243 8.50 -2.92 -33.19
N GLN A 244 8.14 -2.92 -34.47
CA GLN A 244 7.09 -2.05 -35.01
C GLN A 244 5.68 -2.35 -34.48
N ASP A 245 5.45 -3.55 -33.93
CA ASP A 245 4.14 -3.95 -33.38
C ASP A 245 4.05 -3.71 -31.87
N VAL A 246 5.09 -3.10 -31.29
CA VAL A 246 5.20 -2.83 -29.86
C VAL A 246 4.94 -1.35 -29.63
N CYS A 247 3.76 -1.04 -29.08
CA CYS A 247 3.46 0.31 -28.56
C CYS A 247 4.58 0.75 -27.60
N GLY A 248 4.95 2.02 -27.58
CA GLY A 248 6.07 2.55 -26.80
C GLY A 248 7.42 2.45 -27.50
N TYR A 249 7.56 1.74 -28.63
CA TYR A 249 8.88 1.51 -29.22
C TYR A 249 9.37 2.66 -30.11
N ASP A 250 8.54 3.16 -31.03
CA ASP A 250 8.93 4.20 -31.99
C ASP A 250 8.95 5.58 -31.33
N PRO A 251 10.11 6.26 -31.23
CA PRO A 251 10.18 7.58 -30.62
C PRO A 251 9.47 8.68 -31.42
N ASN A 252 9.04 8.41 -32.66
CA ASN A 252 8.38 9.39 -33.53
C ASN A 252 6.85 9.29 -33.51
N THR A 253 6.28 8.39 -32.72
CA THR A 253 4.82 8.24 -32.59
C THR A 253 4.28 8.94 -31.36
N THR A 254 3.05 9.44 -31.46
CA THR A 254 2.29 9.91 -30.29
C THR A 254 1.49 8.77 -29.71
N GLU A 255 1.52 8.64 -28.38
CA GLU A 255 0.87 7.54 -27.66
C GLU A 255 -0.14 8.08 -26.65
N ILE A 256 -1.25 7.34 -26.51
CA ILE A 256 -2.25 7.61 -25.50
C ILE A 256 -2.16 6.49 -24.46
N LEU A 257 -1.73 6.84 -23.26
CA LEU A 257 -1.72 5.92 -22.13
C LEU A 257 -3.07 5.98 -21.41
N LEU A 258 -3.78 4.86 -21.39
CA LEU A 258 -4.99 4.70 -20.59
C LEU A 258 -4.67 3.91 -19.33
N ILE A 259 -4.83 4.53 -18.15
CA ILE A 259 -4.60 3.87 -16.87
C ILE A 259 -5.94 3.51 -16.26
N GLY A 260 -6.17 2.21 -16.08
CA GLY A 260 -7.36 1.67 -15.43
C GLY A 260 -7.01 0.98 -14.12
N TYR A 261 -7.87 1.12 -13.12
CA TYR A 261 -7.75 0.46 -11.84
C TYR A 261 -8.76 -0.68 -11.77
N ALA A 262 -8.28 -1.91 -11.60
CA ALA A 262 -9.12 -3.09 -11.51
C ALA A 262 -8.64 -4.03 -10.42
N GLY A 263 -9.58 -4.72 -9.76
CA GLY A 263 -9.30 -5.70 -8.71
C GLY A 263 -9.83 -5.28 -7.34
N LYS A 264 -9.65 -6.17 -6.36
CA LYS A 264 -9.96 -5.89 -4.96
C LYS A 264 -8.68 -5.54 -4.23
N GLY A 265 -8.71 -4.49 -3.42
CA GLY A 265 -7.62 -4.18 -2.51
C GLY A 265 -7.40 -5.31 -1.49
N PRO A 266 -6.17 -5.49 -0.97
CA PRO A 266 -5.91 -6.48 0.06
C PRO A 266 -6.70 -6.14 1.33
N VAL A 267 -7.57 -7.07 1.77
CA VAL A 267 -8.28 -6.95 3.04
C VAL A 267 -7.55 -7.79 4.07
N LEU A 268 -7.08 -7.15 5.15
CA LEU A 268 -6.56 -7.90 6.29
C LEU A 268 -7.74 -8.55 7.01
N THR A 269 -7.86 -9.86 6.84
CA THR A 269 -8.79 -10.68 7.61
C THR A 269 -8.13 -11.07 8.93
N GLU A 270 -8.85 -10.92 10.03
CA GLU A 270 -8.37 -11.36 11.34
C GLU A 270 -8.42 -12.89 11.43
N LYS A 271 -7.37 -13.50 11.99
CA LYS A 271 -7.42 -14.88 12.47
C LYS A 271 -7.55 -14.83 13.97
N VAL A 272 -8.67 -15.32 14.49
CA VAL A 272 -8.95 -15.30 15.93
C VAL A 272 -8.48 -16.61 16.53
N PHE A 273 -7.57 -16.52 17.49
CA PHE A 273 -7.21 -17.64 18.35
C PHE A 273 -7.87 -17.41 19.71
N SER A 274 -8.68 -18.36 20.16
CA SER A 274 -9.28 -18.34 21.49
C SER A 274 -8.92 -19.62 22.23
N GLY A 275 -8.98 -19.64 23.56
CA GLY A 275 -8.67 -20.86 24.28
C GLY A 275 -9.22 -20.88 25.69
N THR A 276 -9.51 -22.08 26.18
CA THR A 276 -9.96 -22.29 27.56
C THR A 276 -8.89 -23.06 28.32
N TYR A 277 -8.53 -22.54 29.50
CA TYR A 277 -7.63 -23.24 30.39
C TYR A 277 -8.36 -24.43 31.01
N VAL A 278 -7.87 -25.65 30.75
CA VAL A 278 -8.38 -26.87 31.38
C VAL A 278 -7.43 -27.24 32.50
N THR A 279 -7.96 -27.47 33.70
CA THR A 279 -7.17 -27.85 34.90
C THR A 279 -6.21 -28.99 34.58
N GLY A 280 -4.93 -28.83 34.91
CA GLY A 280 -3.88 -29.83 34.61
C GLY A 280 -2.96 -29.48 33.43
N SER A 281 -2.57 -28.21 33.27
CA SER A 281 -1.56 -27.73 32.30
C SER A 281 -1.91 -27.87 30.80
N THR A 282 -3.18 -28.07 30.45
CA THR A 282 -3.61 -28.17 29.04
C THR A 282 -4.42 -26.95 28.62
N ILE A 283 -4.02 -26.32 27.51
CA ILE A 283 -4.78 -25.25 26.86
C ILE A 283 -5.44 -25.83 25.61
N ALA A 284 -6.77 -25.81 25.56
CA ALA A 284 -7.50 -26.05 24.31
C ALA A 284 -7.49 -24.73 23.54
N VAL A 285 -6.84 -24.70 22.37
CA VAL A 285 -6.81 -23.55 21.47
C VAL A 285 -7.82 -23.81 20.35
N TYR A 286 -8.61 -22.80 20.02
CA TYR A 286 -9.54 -22.79 18.92
C TYR A 286 -9.04 -21.76 17.92
N HIS A 287 -8.94 -22.15 16.66
CA HIS A 287 -8.62 -21.29 15.54
C HIS A 287 -9.91 -21.02 14.75
N GLN A 288 -10.26 -19.75 14.59
CA GLN A 288 -11.31 -19.33 13.66
C GLN A 288 -10.68 -18.76 12.40
N ASP A 289 -11.04 -19.34 11.26
CA ASP A 289 -10.57 -18.90 9.95
C ASP A 289 -11.30 -17.62 9.47
N PRO A 290 -10.82 -16.98 8.39
CA PRO A 290 -11.45 -15.79 7.82
C PRO A 290 -12.91 -15.97 7.34
N ASN A 291 -13.37 -17.21 7.14
CA ASN A 291 -14.73 -17.53 6.71
C ASN A 291 -15.67 -17.77 7.92
N GLY A 292 -15.11 -17.79 9.14
CA GLY A 292 -15.84 -17.99 10.38
C GLY A 292 -15.81 -19.44 10.88
N ASP A 293 -15.14 -20.36 10.18
CA ASP A 293 -15.06 -21.76 10.55
C ASP A 293 -14.08 -21.96 11.70
N THR A 294 -14.53 -22.64 12.76
CA THR A 294 -13.73 -22.87 13.97
C THR A 294 -13.19 -24.30 14.03
N THR A 295 -11.88 -24.44 14.15
CA THR A 295 -11.17 -25.71 14.32
C THR A 295 -10.49 -25.76 15.69
N LEU A 296 -10.55 -26.92 16.36
CA LEU A 296 -9.79 -27.22 17.58
C LEU A 296 -8.33 -27.55 17.24
#